data_AF-A0A202CHH9-F1
#
_entry.id   AF-A0A202CHH9-F1
#
_cell.length_a   1.000
_cell.length_b   1.000
_cell.length_c   1.000
_cell.angle_alpha   90.00
_cell.angle_beta   90.00
_cell.angle_gamma   90.00
#
_symmetry.space_group_name_H-M   'P 1'
#
loop_
_entity.id
_entity.type
_entity.pdbx_description
1 polymer ?
#
loop_
_entity_poly.entity_id
_entity_poly.type
_entity_poly.pdbx_seq_one_letter_code
_entity_poly.pdbx_strand_id
1 'polypeptide(L)'
;MLKSLFNWKVLLNLVVAIGVFVGLVWLTFRWLEYHTNHGQEIPVPNIVNKTVQEAIKVLDDSGLEYEVDSAEYNPKYRPFQVLQVYPVPGSRVKDGRAIVLRVNPRTWAKVEVPDVINKYSGLAFQRLEQVGLKVGDTIFEPSIQKDAVIRILYNGNEVKPKTKLARFSVVDVVIGSGPLRNIAIPNVVGLTVKEARQVIARSMFEVGLVDHEDGSKDESDVIYYQDPAAGDVRDQGMQIDLWASKKTLAELSAKIEQLNSTYRMKVDTALPPIQYQEMPSRQEPSQDIPPPPVTPRRENPKPSTDAIKTDASKSTVKSTTSVTENKPKTTTSNTGSSSGNNTSVNKTAATTSAKPAEKPKAKKMVIE
;
A
#
# COMPACT_ATOMS: atom_id res chain seq x y z
N MET A 1 91.18 -20.75 -10.80
CA MET A 1 90.27 -21.91 -11.03
C MET A 1 89.58 -21.92 -12.40
N LEU A 2 89.47 -20.82 -13.16
CA LEU A 2 88.60 -20.75 -14.35
C LEU A 2 88.97 -21.64 -15.56
N LYS A 3 90.16 -22.29 -15.61
CA LYS A 3 90.59 -23.11 -16.76
C LYS A 3 89.61 -24.25 -17.12
N SER A 4 88.80 -24.73 -16.16
CA SER A 4 87.79 -25.77 -16.43
C SER A 4 86.61 -25.30 -17.30
N LEU A 5 86.32 -23.98 -17.32
CA LEU A 5 85.21 -23.40 -18.07
C LEU A 5 85.45 -23.37 -19.58
N PHE A 6 86.71 -23.49 -20.02
CA PHE A 6 87.10 -23.54 -21.43
C PHE A 6 87.25 -24.98 -22.00
N ASN A 7 86.80 -25.99 -21.25
CA ASN A 7 86.68 -27.35 -21.79
C ASN A 7 85.58 -27.39 -22.88
N TRP A 8 85.89 -27.89 -24.08
CA TRP A 8 84.95 -28.03 -25.20
C TRP A 8 83.62 -28.70 -24.80
N LYS A 9 83.68 -29.74 -23.94
CA LYS A 9 82.49 -30.42 -23.42
C LYS A 9 81.60 -29.54 -22.53
N VAL A 10 82.18 -28.62 -21.77
CA VAL A 10 81.44 -27.67 -20.92
C VAL A 10 80.78 -26.61 -21.79
N LEU A 11 81.49 -26.10 -22.80
CA LEU A 11 80.95 -25.12 -23.75
C LEU A 11 79.83 -25.71 -24.61
N LEU A 12 79.97 -26.97 -25.05
CA LEU A 12 78.90 -27.73 -25.72
C LEU A 12 77.67 -27.88 -24.82
N ASN A 13 77.84 -28.32 -23.57
CA ASN A 13 76.73 -28.46 -22.62
C ASN A 13 76.06 -27.11 -22.31
N LEU A 14 76.80 -26.00 -22.29
CA LEU A 14 76.26 -24.66 -22.12
C LEU A 14 75.39 -24.25 -23.32
N VAL A 15 75.86 -24.49 -24.55
CA VAL A 15 75.06 -24.24 -25.77
C VAL A 15 73.81 -25.11 -25.82
N VAL A 16 73.89 -26.38 -25.43
CA VAL A 16 72.71 -27.27 -25.30
C VAL A 16 71.75 -26.75 -24.22
N ALA A 17 72.24 -26.31 -23.06
CA ALA A 17 71.41 -25.75 -22.00
C ALA A 17 70.70 -24.45 -22.44
N ILE A 18 71.40 -23.58 -23.20
CA ILE A 18 70.80 -22.37 -23.80
C ILE A 18 69.74 -22.76 -24.84
N GLY A 19 70.02 -23.72 -25.71
CA GLY A 19 69.06 -24.20 -26.71
C GLY A 19 67.80 -24.81 -26.09
N VAL A 20 67.97 -25.63 -25.04
CA VAL A 20 66.86 -26.18 -24.26
C VAL A 20 66.08 -25.06 -23.56
N PHE A 21 66.75 -24.09 -22.92
CA PHE A 21 66.09 -22.96 -22.26
C PHE A 21 65.27 -22.11 -23.24
N VAL A 22 65.85 -21.73 -24.39
CA VAL A 22 65.15 -20.98 -25.44
C VAL A 22 63.98 -21.79 -26.01
N GLY A 23 64.14 -23.10 -26.23
CA GLY A 23 63.06 -23.98 -26.66
C GLY A 23 61.92 -24.09 -25.64
N LEU A 24 62.24 -24.16 -24.34
CA LEU A 24 61.26 -24.22 -23.25
C LEU A 24 60.50 -22.89 -23.14
N VAL A 25 61.19 -21.75 -23.22
CA VAL A 25 60.58 -20.40 -23.24
C VAL A 25 59.68 -20.21 -24.46
N TRP A 26 60.14 -20.61 -25.65
CA TRP A 26 59.31 -20.55 -26.86
C TRP A 26 58.06 -21.42 -26.74
N LEU A 27 58.20 -22.63 -26.21
CA LEU A 27 57.08 -23.56 -26.02
C LEU A 27 56.08 -23.08 -24.96
N THR A 28 56.54 -22.48 -23.85
CA THR A 28 55.61 -21.92 -22.85
C THR A 28 54.87 -20.70 -23.37
N PHE A 29 55.51 -19.78 -24.11
CA PHE A 29 54.81 -18.67 -24.78
C PHE A 29 53.80 -19.19 -25.82
N ARG A 30 54.21 -20.13 -26.69
CA ARG A 30 53.34 -20.70 -27.73
C ARG A 30 52.12 -21.44 -27.15
N TRP A 31 52.29 -22.08 -25.98
CA TRP A 31 51.19 -22.68 -25.21
C TRP A 31 50.30 -21.63 -24.56
N LEU A 32 50.87 -20.54 -24.00
CA LEU A 32 50.12 -19.43 -23.44
C LEU A 32 49.25 -18.73 -24.48
N GLU A 33 49.77 -18.46 -25.67
CA GLU A 33 49.01 -17.88 -26.79
C GLU A 33 47.77 -18.71 -27.11
N TYR A 34 47.94 -20.03 -27.27
CA TYR A 34 46.87 -20.97 -27.57
C TYR A 34 45.85 -21.12 -26.43
N HIS A 35 46.31 -21.15 -25.18
CA HIS A 35 45.43 -21.37 -24.02
C HIS A 35 44.72 -20.08 -23.55
N THR A 36 45.24 -18.89 -23.87
CA THR A 36 44.67 -17.61 -23.39
C THR A 36 43.82 -16.85 -24.41
N ASN A 37 43.72 -17.34 -25.66
CA ASN A 37 43.05 -16.68 -26.79
C ASN A 37 43.41 -15.19 -26.88
N HIS A 38 44.71 -14.89 -26.92
CA HIS A 38 45.21 -13.51 -26.94
C HIS A 38 44.71 -12.76 -28.19
N GLY A 39 44.15 -11.56 -27.99
CA GLY A 39 43.62 -10.71 -29.07
C GLY A 39 42.21 -11.07 -29.57
N GLN A 40 41.59 -12.16 -29.10
CA GLN A 40 40.19 -12.48 -29.45
C GLN A 40 39.22 -11.68 -28.57
N GLU A 41 38.91 -10.47 -29.01
CA GLU A 41 38.06 -9.52 -28.28
C GLU A 41 36.81 -9.09 -29.06
N ILE A 42 35.65 -9.49 -28.53
CA ILE A 42 34.32 -9.18 -29.05
C ILE A 42 33.88 -7.82 -28.50
N PRO A 43 33.32 -6.90 -29.32
CA PRO A 43 32.75 -5.65 -28.83
C PRO A 43 31.38 -5.92 -28.17
N VAL A 44 31.14 -5.39 -26.97
CA VAL A 44 29.84 -5.51 -26.29
C VAL A 44 28.75 -4.80 -27.12
N PRO A 45 27.69 -5.50 -27.58
CA PRO A 45 26.68 -4.92 -28.45
C PRO A 45 25.79 -3.92 -27.70
N ASN A 46 25.29 -2.91 -28.42
CA ASN A 46 24.36 -1.95 -27.82
C ASN A 46 22.94 -2.53 -27.73
N ILE A 47 22.67 -3.13 -26.57
CA ILE A 47 21.38 -3.73 -26.21
C ILE A 47 20.59 -2.89 -25.17
N VAL A 48 21.04 -1.67 -24.86
CA VAL A 48 20.31 -0.69 -24.04
C VAL A 48 18.97 -0.34 -24.71
N ASN A 49 17.93 -0.08 -23.92
CA ASN A 49 16.55 0.21 -24.36
C ASN A 49 15.81 -0.92 -25.09
N LYS A 50 16.47 -2.03 -25.46
CA LYS A 50 15.80 -3.26 -25.94
C LYS A 50 15.06 -3.95 -24.79
N THR A 51 14.16 -4.86 -25.13
CA THR A 51 13.63 -5.84 -24.16
C THR A 51 14.70 -6.86 -23.79
N VAL A 52 14.58 -7.48 -22.62
CA VAL A 52 15.47 -8.58 -22.19
C VAL A 52 15.52 -9.73 -23.20
N GLN A 53 14.40 -10.06 -23.86
CA GLN A 53 14.33 -11.14 -24.84
C GLN A 53 15.10 -10.83 -26.13
N GLU A 54 15.07 -9.57 -26.59
CA GLU A 54 15.88 -9.12 -27.73
C GLU A 54 17.37 -8.99 -27.34
N ALA A 55 17.65 -8.53 -26.12
CA ALA A 55 19.01 -8.40 -25.60
C ALA A 55 19.72 -9.75 -25.46
N ILE A 56 19.03 -10.77 -24.93
CA ILE A 56 19.53 -12.14 -24.82
C ILE A 56 19.90 -12.68 -26.19
N LYS A 57 19.01 -12.59 -27.19
CA LYS A 57 19.31 -13.03 -28.56
C LYS A 57 20.57 -12.39 -29.12
N VAL A 58 20.69 -11.06 -29.03
CA VAL A 58 21.86 -10.34 -29.55
C VAL A 58 23.15 -10.69 -28.81
N LEU A 59 23.09 -11.11 -27.54
CA LEU A 59 24.26 -11.57 -26.78
C LEU A 59 24.63 -13.02 -27.14
N ASP A 60 23.64 -13.92 -27.23
CA ASP A 60 23.81 -15.31 -27.70
C ASP A 60 24.38 -15.34 -29.13
N ASP A 61 23.83 -14.52 -30.04
CA ASP A 61 24.31 -14.30 -31.42
C ASP A 61 25.75 -13.74 -31.47
N SER A 62 26.22 -13.12 -30.38
CA SER A 62 27.56 -12.54 -30.24
C SER A 62 28.55 -13.42 -29.46
N GLY A 63 28.16 -14.64 -29.04
CA GLY A 63 29.00 -15.50 -28.18
C GLY A 63 29.16 -15.00 -26.74
N LEU A 64 28.40 -13.98 -26.32
CA LEU A 64 28.52 -13.37 -25.01
C LEU A 64 27.52 -13.97 -24.03
N GLU A 65 28.03 -14.41 -22.87
CA GLU A 65 27.17 -14.80 -21.77
C GLU A 65 26.43 -13.59 -21.17
N TYR A 66 25.27 -13.83 -20.55
CA TYR A 66 24.53 -12.81 -19.78
C TYR A 66 24.30 -13.21 -18.32
N GLU A 67 24.08 -12.19 -17.50
CA GLU A 67 23.54 -12.23 -16.14
C GLU A 67 22.51 -11.10 -16.00
N VAL A 68 21.38 -11.33 -15.32
CA VAL A 68 20.29 -10.35 -15.18
C VAL A 68 20.20 -9.85 -13.75
N ASP A 69 20.45 -8.56 -13.55
CA ASP A 69 20.32 -7.83 -12.30
C ASP A 69 19.05 -6.97 -12.30
N SER A 70 18.42 -6.81 -11.13
CA SER A 70 17.17 -6.06 -10.99
C SER A 70 17.46 -4.61 -10.60
N ALA A 71 17.06 -3.67 -11.45
CA ALA A 71 17.06 -2.25 -11.08
C ALA A 71 15.88 -1.92 -10.15
N GLU A 72 15.92 -0.74 -9.51
CA GLU A 72 14.73 -0.17 -8.90
C GLU A 72 13.68 0.13 -9.99
N TYR A 73 12.41 -0.17 -9.71
CA TYR A 73 11.32 0.04 -10.66
C TYR A 73 11.15 1.52 -11.02
N ASN A 74 11.15 1.81 -12.32
CA ASN A 74 10.97 3.16 -12.83
C ASN A 74 9.84 3.18 -13.88
N PRO A 75 8.70 3.84 -13.60
CA PRO A 75 7.54 3.84 -14.50
C PRO A 75 7.74 4.65 -15.79
N LYS A 76 8.89 5.34 -15.97
CA LYS A 76 9.26 5.99 -17.24
C LYS A 76 9.73 4.99 -18.31
N TYR A 77 10.07 3.76 -17.93
CA TYR A 77 10.58 2.72 -18.82
C TYR A 77 9.61 1.54 -18.89
N ARG A 78 9.68 0.75 -19.96
CA ARG A 78 8.83 -0.42 -20.14
C ARG A 78 9.24 -1.53 -19.16
N PRO A 79 8.32 -2.42 -18.72
CA PRO A 79 8.67 -3.65 -18.03
C PRO A 79 9.68 -4.48 -18.83
N PHE A 80 10.68 -5.05 -18.15
CA PHE A 80 11.74 -5.88 -18.74
C PHE A 80 12.52 -5.19 -19.88
N GLN A 81 12.65 -3.87 -19.80
CA GLN A 81 13.55 -3.08 -20.64
C GLN A 81 14.95 -3.04 -20.01
N VAL A 82 16.00 -3.21 -20.81
CA VAL A 82 17.40 -3.07 -20.34
C VAL A 82 17.71 -1.59 -20.15
N LEU A 83 18.01 -1.19 -18.92
CA LEU A 83 18.32 0.20 -18.55
C LEU A 83 19.82 0.48 -18.59
N GLN A 84 20.64 -0.47 -18.15
CA GLN A 84 22.09 -0.33 -18.06
C GLN A 84 22.77 -1.69 -18.33
N VAL A 85 23.97 -1.64 -18.89
CA VAL A 85 24.76 -2.81 -19.32
C VAL A 85 26.17 -2.65 -18.75
N TYR A 86 26.74 -3.72 -18.21
CA TYR A 86 28.13 -3.72 -17.74
C TYR A 86 28.86 -5.02 -18.15
N PRO A 87 30.04 -4.96 -18.80
CA PRO A 87 30.74 -3.75 -19.30
C PRO A 87 29.91 -2.92 -20.30
N VAL A 88 30.31 -1.67 -20.52
CA VAL A 88 29.51 -0.71 -21.33
C VAL A 88 29.49 -1.09 -22.82
N PRO A 89 28.43 -0.76 -23.57
CA PRO A 89 28.39 -0.99 -25.01
C PRO A 89 29.59 -0.39 -25.75
N GLY A 90 30.13 -1.12 -26.72
CA GLY A 90 31.34 -0.74 -27.45
C GLY A 90 32.67 -1.03 -26.73
N SER A 91 32.65 -1.41 -25.44
CA SER A 91 33.86 -1.94 -24.79
C SER A 91 34.24 -3.31 -25.36
N ARG A 92 35.52 -3.67 -25.24
CA ARG A 92 36.05 -4.97 -25.67
C ARG A 92 36.00 -5.97 -24.51
N VAL A 93 35.56 -7.19 -24.80
CA VAL A 93 35.56 -8.32 -23.85
C VAL A 93 36.04 -9.60 -24.53
N LYS A 94 36.55 -10.55 -23.75
CA LYS A 94 36.80 -11.91 -24.25
C LYS A 94 35.49 -12.65 -24.54
N ASP A 95 35.57 -13.62 -25.44
CA ASP A 95 34.48 -14.57 -25.71
C ASP A 95 33.97 -15.26 -24.43
N GLY A 96 32.67 -15.60 -24.40
CA GLY A 96 32.01 -16.18 -23.23
C GLY A 96 31.94 -15.29 -21.99
N ARG A 97 32.33 -14.00 -22.07
CA ARG A 97 32.27 -13.08 -20.92
C ARG A 97 30.82 -12.76 -20.55
N ALA A 98 30.45 -13.03 -19.29
CA ALA A 98 29.19 -12.59 -18.72
C ALA A 98 29.03 -11.05 -18.72
N ILE A 99 27.98 -10.59 -19.37
CA ILE A 99 27.50 -9.20 -19.42
C ILE A 99 26.34 -9.06 -18.43
N VAL A 100 26.46 -8.12 -17.48
CA VAL A 100 25.42 -7.84 -16.49
C VAL A 100 24.41 -6.86 -17.08
N LEU A 101 23.14 -7.27 -17.09
CA LEU A 101 22.01 -6.52 -17.60
C LEU A 101 21.17 -6.01 -16.42
N ARG A 102 21.17 -4.70 -16.18
CA ARG A 102 20.27 -4.09 -15.19
C ARG A 102 18.94 -3.78 -15.86
N VAL A 103 17.89 -4.48 -15.45
CA VAL A 103 16.58 -4.46 -16.13
C VAL A 103 15.54 -3.74 -15.28
N ASN A 104 14.61 -3.03 -15.91
CA ASN A 104 13.43 -2.51 -15.23
C ASN A 104 12.52 -3.69 -14.84
N PRO A 105 12.23 -3.92 -13.55
CA PRO A 105 11.26 -4.94 -13.15
C PRO A 105 9.84 -4.59 -13.62
N ARG A 106 8.88 -5.50 -13.40
CA ARG A 106 7.49 -5.32 -13.83
C ARG A 106 6.71 -4.29 -13.00
N THR A 107 7.07 -4.14 -11.72
CA THR A 107 6.41 -3.27 -10.74
C THR A 107 7.39 -2.97 -9.60
N TRP A 108 7.01 -2.12 -8.66
CA TRP A 108 7.79 -1.82 -7.46
C TRP A 108 8.12 -3.06 -6.63
N ALA A 109 9.25 -3.01 -5.90
CA ALA A 109 9.66 -4.04 -4.96
C ALA A 109 8.53 -4.36 -3.96
N LYS A 110 8.42 -5.65 -3.60
CA LYS A 110 7.34 -6.13 -2.74
C LYS A 110 7.66 -5.86 -1.26
N VAL A 111 6.67 -5.39 -0.53
CA VAL A 111 6.71 -5.09 0.91
C VAL A 111 5.69 -5.94 1.65
N GLU A 112 5.98 -6.28 2.89
CA GLU A 112 5.09 -7.12 3.71
C GLU A 112 4.04 -6.25 4.41
N VAL A 113 2.77 -6.67 4.34
CA VAL A 113 1.65 -6.02 5.03
C VAL A 113 1.86 -6.17 6.55
N PRO A 114 2.00 -5.07 7.31
CA PRO A 114 2.23 -5.12 8.74
C PRO A 114 1.02 -5.70 9.49
N ASP A 115 1.26 -6.29 10.66
CA ASP A 115 0.14 -6.65 11.54
C ASP A 115 -0.44 -5.39 12.20
N VAL A 116 -1.64 -5.06 11.74
CA VAL A 116 -2.46 -3.94 12.19
C VAL A 116 -3.88 -4.38 12.56
N ILE A 117 -4.16 -5.69 12.58
CA ILE A 117 -5.46 -6.24 12.91
C ILE A 117 -5.74 -6.07 14.41
N ASN A 118 -6.97 -5.69 14.76
CA ASN A 118 -7.38 -5.32 16.11
C ASN A 118 -6.49 -4.20 16.70
N LYS A 119 -5.98 -3.29 15.86
CA LYS A 119 -5.27 -2.06 16.28
C LYS A 119 -6.09 -0.83 15.87
N TYR A 120 -5.89 0.27 16.60
CA TYR A 120 -6.50 1.56 16.30
C TYR A 120 -6.12 2.05 14.89
N SER A 121 -7.11 2.57 14.17
CA SER A 121 -7.05 3.03 12.77
C SER A 121 -5.84 3.94 12.48
N GLY A 122 -5.61 4.98 13.28
CA GLY A 122 -4.48 5.90 13.07
C GLY A 122 -3.11 5.23 13.16
N LEU A 123 -2.95 4.26 14.07
CA LEU A 123 -1.72 3.46 14.18
C LEU A 123 -1.59 2.46 13.01
N ALA A 124 -2.71 1.92 12.53
CA ALA A 124 -2.73 1.06 11.36
C ALA A 124 -2.29 1.81 10.09
N PHE A 125 -2.88 3.00 9.85
CA PHE A 125 -2.54 3.86 8.72
C PHE A 125 -1.07 4.26 8.73
N GLN A 126 -0.54 4.72 9.87
CA GLN A 126 0.88 5.07 10.01
C GLN A 126 1.80 3.88 9.69
N ARG A 127 1.47 2.67 10.14
CA ARG A 127 2.26 1.45 9.85
C ARG A 127 2.20 1.04 8.39
N LEU A 128 1.03 1.17 7.74
CA LEU A 128 0.87 0.91 6.31
C LEU A 128 1.70 1.90 5.48
N GLU A 129 1.64 3.20 5.80
CA GLU A 129 2.45 4.22 5.13
C GLU A 129 3.96 4.02 5.38
N GLN A 130 4.35 3.61 6.59
CA GLN A 130 5.76 3.35 6.93
C GLN A 130 6.38 2.22 6.09
N VAL A 131 5.63 1.15 5.75
CA VAL A 131 6.09 0.12 4.79
C VAL A 131 5.93 0.56 3.32
N GLY A 132 5.35 1.73 3.07
CA GLY A 132 5.10 2.28 1.75
C GLY A 132 3.85 1.75 1.05
N LEU A 133 2.89 1.19 1.78
CA LEU A 133 1.53 0.93 1.29
C LEU A 133 0.68 2.19 1.45
N LYS A 134 -0.29 2.41 0.55
CA LYS A 134 -1.20 3.56 0.65
C LYS A 134 -2.55 3.11 1.18
N VAL A 135 -3.14 3.86 2.10
CA VAL A 135 -4.54 3.67 2.50
C VAL A 135 -5.42 4.22 1.36
N GLY A 136 -6.38 3.41 0.93
CA GLY A 136 -7.44 3.77 -0.01
C GLY A 136 -8.71 4.15 0.74
N ASP A 137 -9.80 3.44 0.46
CA ASP A 137 -11.08 3.68 1.11
C ASP A 137 -11.10 3.13 2.56
N THR A 138 -11.89 3.79 3.40
CA THR A 138 -12.15 3.39 4.79
C THR A 138 -13.59 2.92 4.91
N ILE A 139 -13.78 1.62 5.11
CA ILE A 139 -15.09 0.96 5.17
C ILE A 139 -15.45 0.75 6.64
N PHE A 140 -16.64 1.16 7.05
CA PHE A 140 -17.13 0.96 8.42
C PHE A 140 -18.08 -0.23 8.52
N GLU A 141 -17.86 -1.10 9.51
CA GLU A 141 -18.73 -2.25 9.81
C GLU A 141 -19.14 -2.29 11.29
N PRO A 142 -20.33 -2.80 11.63
CA PRO A 142 -20.76 -3.03 13.01
C PRO A 142 -19.78 -3.95 13.75
N SER A 143 -19.10 -3.41 14.76
CA SER A 143 -18.21 -4.16 15.66
C SER A 143 -18.10 -3.46 17.01
N ILE A 144 -17.97 -4.24 18.08
CA ILE A 144 -17.79 -3.71 19.44
C ILE A 144 -16.48 -2.90 19.60
N GLN A 145 -15.47 -3.14 18.78
CA GLN A 145 -14.21 -2.38 18.82
C GLN A 145 -14.29 -1.16 17.91
N LYS A 146 -14.72 -0.02 18.46
CA LYS A 146 -14.72 1.27 17.76
C LYS A 146 -13.31 1.64 17.27
N ASP A 147 -13.21 2.13 16.04
CA ASP A 147 -12.00 2.60 15.37
C ASP A 147 -10.87 1.55 15.25
N ALA A 148 -11.15 0.27 15.50
CA ALA A 148 -10.20 -0.82 15.34
C ALA A 148 -10.29 -1.42 13.93
N VAL A 149 -9.13 -1.72 13.32
CA VAL A 149 -9.08 -2.39 12.02
C VAL A 149 -9.48 -3.86 12.17
N ILE A 150 -10.57 -4.24 11.50
CA ILE A 150 -11.10 -5.60 11.43
C ILE A 150 -10.31 -6.41 10.41
N ARG A 151 -10.16 -5.88 9.19
CA ARG A 151 -9.40 -6.50 8.08
C ARG A 151 -8.94 -5.48 7.05
N ILE A 152 -8.03 -5.91 6.17
CA ILE A 152 -7.46 -5.12 5.08
C ILE A 152 -7.93 -5.75 3.77
N LEU A 153 -8.31 -4.93 2.79
CA LEU A 153 -8.66 -5.37 1.45
C LEU A 153 -7.61 -4.87 0.43
N TYR A 154 -7.38 -5.66 -0.61
CA TYR A 154 -6.62 -5.27 -1.78
C TYR A 154 -7.37 -5.73 -3.03
N ASN A 155 -7.72 -4.79 -3.91
CA ASN A 155 -8.58 -5.05 -5.08
C ASN A 155 -9.86 -5.83 -4.68
N GLY A 156 -10.52 -5.42 -3.59
CA GLY A 156 -11.72 -6.06 -3.04
C GLY A 156 -11.53 -7.40 -2.32
N ASN A 157 -10.31 -7.97 -2.28
CA ASN A 157 -10.03 -9.26 -1.66
C ASN A 157 -9.33 -9.09 -0.29
N GLU A 158 -9.68 -9.91 0.71
CA GLU A 158 -9.06 -9.81 2.05
C GLU A 158 -7.58 -10.23 2.05
N VAL A 159 -6.74 -9.39 2.68
CA VAL A 159 -5.29 -9.59 2.80
C VAL A 159 -4.90 -9.81 4.25
N LYS A 160 -4.25 -10.96 4.50
CA LYS A 160 -3.70 -11.30 5.83
C LYS A 160 -2.36 -10.60 6.08
N PRO A 161 -2.00 -10.26 7.33
CA PRO A 161 -0.67 -9.78 7.68
C PRO A 161 0.46 -10.68 7.13
N LYS A 162 1.62 -10.08 6.86
CA LYS A 162 2.80 -10.67 6.20
C LYS A 162 2.61 -11.07 4.71
N THR A 163 1.45 -10.84 4.11
CA THR A 163 1.28 -10.94 2.66
C THR A 163 2.17 -9.91 1.96
N LYS A 164 2.80 -10.30 0.84
CA LYS A 164 3.68 -9.43 0.05
C LYS A 164 2.90 -8.72 -1.05
N LEU A 165 2.77 -7.39 -0.95
CA LEU A 165 2.17 -6.52 -1.96
C LEU A 165 3.25 -5.62 -2.60
N ALA A 166 3.01 -5.09 -3.80
CA ALA A 166 3.96 -4.15 -4.42
C ALA A 166 3.95 -2.81 -3.66
N ARG A 167 5.12 -2.22 -3.40
CA ARG A 167 5.20 -0.90 -2.76
C ARG A 167 4.39 0.13 -3.55
N PHE A 168 3.75 1.05 -2.82
CA PHE A 168 2.77 2.04 -3.27
C PHE A 168 1.44 1.47 -3.79
N SER A 169 1.15 0.17 -3.62
CA SER A 169 -0.21 -0.35 -3.80
C SER A 169 -1.16 0.31 -2.80
N VAL A 170 -2.36 0.65 -3.28
CA VAL A 170 -3.48 1.11 -2.45
C VAL A 170 -4.15 -0.10 -1.80
N VAL A 171 -4.43 -0.02 -0.51
CA VAL A 171 -5.19 -1.02 0.26
C VAL A 171 -6.31 -0.34 1.03
N ASP A 172 -7.50 -0.92 0.99
CA ASP A 172 -8.69 -0.40 1.67
C ASP A 172 -8.77 -1.03 3.06
N VAL A 173 -9.29 -0.29 4.04
CA VAL A 173 -9.23 -0.71 5.45
C VAL A 173 -10.64 -0.78 6.03
N VAL A 174 -11.00 -1.95 6.56
CA VAL A 174 -12.30 -2.19 7.20
C VAL A 174 -12.17 -1.96 8.71
N ILE A 175 -13.00 -1.10 9.26
CA ILE A 175 -12.88 -0.54 10.61
C ILE A 175 -14.20 -0.71 11.37
N GLY A 176 -14.12 -1.06 12.66
CA GLY A 176 -15.29 -1.12 13.52
C GLY A 176 -15.92 0.25 13.75
N SER A 177 -17.22 0.39 13.48
CA SER A 177 -18.02 1.59 13.79
C SER A 177 -18.15 1.87 15.29
N GLY A 178 -17.86 0.87 16.13
CA GLY A 178 -18.30 0.80 17.51
C GLY A 178 -19.72 0.23 17.62
N PRO A 179 -20.21 -0.03 18.85
CA PRO A 179 -21.59 -0.39 19.12
C PRO A 179 -22.55 0.65 18.54
N LEU A 180 -23.73 0.22 18.06
CA LEU A 180 -24.76 1.13 17.57
C LEU A 180 -25.18 2.08 18.70
N ARG A 181 -25.25 3.37 18.39
CA ARG A 181 -25.59 4.43 19.34
C ARG A 181 -27.01 4.93 19.17
N ASN A 182 -27.56 5.50 20.22
CA ASN A 182 -28.90 6.10 20.24
C ASN A 182 -30.05 5.14 19.86
N ILE A 183 -30.02 3.91 20.36
CA ILE A 183 -31.13 2.96 20.25
C ILE A 183 -32.19 3.33 21.30
N ALA A 184 -33.47 3.31 20.92
CA ALA A 184 -34.59 3.51 21.84
C ALA A 184 -34.92 2.22 22.60
N ILE A 185 -35.05 2.31 23.92
CA ILE A 185 -35.36 1.17 24.79
C ILE A 185 -36.80 0.69 24.56
N PRO A 186 -37.02 -0.62 24.35
CA PRO A 186 -38.36 -1.17 24.19
C PRO A 186 -39.17 -1.07 25.49
N ASN A 187 -40.50 -0.98 25.35
CA ASN A 187 -41.40 -1.25 26.47
C ASN A 187 -41.52 -2.76 26.67
N VAL A 188 -41.22 -3.23 27.87
CA VAL A 188 -41.41 -4.62 28.30
C VAL A 188 -42.31 -4.77 29.54
N VAL A 189 -42.83 -3.66 30.07
CA VAL A 189 -43.82 -3.68 31.16
C VAL A 189 -45.11 -4.33 30.66
N GLY A 190 -45.63 -5.30 31.42
CA GLY A 190 -46.78 -6.13 31.05
C GLY A 190 -46.44 -7.41 30.27
N LEU A 191 -45.17 -7.63 29.90
CA LEU A 191 -44.71 -8.92 29.35
C LEU A 191 -44.25 -9.86 30.46
N THR A 192 -44.19 -11.17 30.17
CA THR A 192 -43.46 -12.11 31.04
C THR A 192 -41.96 -11.86 30.96
N VAL A 193 -41.21 -12.19 32.02
CA VAL A 193 -39.73 -12.13 32.01
C VAL A 193 -39.14 -12.86 30.81
N LYS A 194 -39.66 -14.05 30.47
CA LYS A 194 -39.24 -14.84 29.31
C LYS A 194 -39.41 -14.14 27.96
N GLU A 195 -40.51 -13.41 27.77
CA GLU A 195 -40.78 -12.66 26.54
C GLU A 195 -39.93 -11.39 26.49
N ALA A 196 -39.81 -10.67 27.60
CA ALA A 196 -38.99 -9.48 27.72
C ALA A 196 -37.52 -9.77 27.40
N ARG A 197 -36.94 -10.89 27.89
CA ARG A 197 -35.58 -11.33 27.50
C ARG A 197 -35.42 -11.42 25.97
N GLN A 198 -36.44 -11.90 25.25
CA GLN A 198 -36.41 -11.98 23.79
C GLN A 198 -36.57 -10.61 23.11
N VAL A 199 -37.42 -9.73 23.63
CA VAL A 199 -37.60 -8.36 23.10
C VAL A 199 -36.31 -7.55 23.28
N ILE A 200 -35.74 -7.56 24.49
CA ILE A 200 -34.49 -6.86 24.84
C ILE A 200 -33.33 -7.31 23.95
N ALA A 201 -33.14 -8.62 23.80
CA ALA A 201 -32.09 -9.17 22.93
C ALA A 201 -32.29 -8.84 21.44
N ARG A 202 -33.54 -8.84 20.94
CA ARG A 202 -33.86 -8.40 19.57
C ARG A 202 -33.62 -6.89 19.37
N SER A 203 -33.78 -6.10 20.43
CA SER A 203 -33.49 -4.66 20.46
C SER A 203 -32.00 -4.32 20.68
N MET A 204 -31.09 -5.31 20.63
CA MET A 204 -29.63 -5.13 20.80
C MET A 204 -29.21 -4.63 22.21
N PHE A 205 -30.04 -4.89 23.22
CA PHE A 205 -29.74 -4.63 24.62
C PHE A 205 -29.50 -5.92 25.40
N GLU A 206 -28.90 -5.81 26.58
CA GLU A 206 -28.74 -6.92 27.53
C GLU A 206 -29.74 -6.82 28.68
N VAL A 207 -29.94 -7.91 29.42
CA VAL A 207 -30.77 -7.91 30.63
C VAL A 207 -29.85 -7.87 31.84
N GLY A 208 -30.03 -6.87 32.69
CA GLY A 208 -29.27 -6.69 33.93
C GLY A 208 -29.88 -7.46 35.09
N LEU A 209 -30.19 -6.75 36.17
CA LEU A 209 -30.90 -7.28 37.32
C LEU A 209 -32.32 -7.72 36.92
N VAL A 210 -32.79 -8.84 37.47
CA VAL A 210 -34.21 -9.19 37.49
C VAL A 210 -34.59 -9.42 38.95
N ASP A 211 -35.33 -8.46 39.51
CA ASP A 211 -35.77 -8.44 40.90
C ASP A 211 -37.21 -8.98 41.00
N HIS A 212 -37.42 -10.04 41.77
CA HIS A 212 -38.72 -10.69 41.95
C HIS A 212 -39.26 -10.34 43.34
N GLU A 213 -40.47 -9.77 43.40
CA GLU A 213 -41.05 -9.26 44.66
C GLU A 213 -41.21 -10.34 45.75
N ASP A 214 -41.44 -11.59 45.36
CA ASP A 214 -41.56 -12.76 46.24
C ASP A 214 -40.22 -13.50 46.46
N GLY A 215 -39.12 -13.00 45.89
CA GLY A 215 -37.81 -13.67 45.91
C GLY A 215 -37.75 -14.95 45.08
N SER A 216 -38.76 -15.22 44.24
CA SER A 216 -38.73 -16.35 43.30
C SER A 216 -37.77 -16.09 42.13
N LYS A 217 -37.81 -16.97 41.13
CA LYS A 217 -37.04 -16.80 39.89
C LYS A 217 -37.83 -17.28 38.67
N ASP A 218 -39.15 -17.11 38.74
CA ASP A 218 -40.10 -17.69 37.80
C ASP A 218 -40.15 -16.83 36.52
N GLU A 219 -39.65 -17.35 35.40
CA GLU A 219 -39.63 -16.60 34.13
C GLU A 219 -41.03 -16.29 33.55
N SER A 220 -42.08 -16.82 34.20
CA SER A 220 -43.49 -16.56 33.91
C SER A 220 -44.05 -15.33 34.63
N ASP A 221 -43.33 -14.75 35.60
CA ASP A 221 -43.75 -13.54 36.31
C ASP A 221 -43.85 -12.36 35.33
N VAL A 222 -44.78 -11.44 35.62
CA VAL A 222 -45.05 -10.27 34.77
C VAL A 222 -44.21 -9.09 35.24
N ILE A 223 -43.56 -8.40 34.29
CA ILE A 223 -42.76 -7.22 34.59
C ILE A 223 -43.69 -6.03 34.84
N TYR A 224 -43.54 -5.41 36.01
CA TYR A 224 -44.32 -4.24 36.42
C TYR A 224 -43.51 -2.93 36.37
N TYR A 225 -42.18 -3.02 36.32
CA TYR A 225 -41.29 -1.87 36.19
C TYR A 225 -40.00 -2.25 35.43
N GLN A 226 -39.43 -1.31 34.69
CA GLN A 226 -38.14 -1.46 33.99
C GLN A 226 -37.27 -0.22 34.20
N ASP A 227 -35.96 -0.38 34.20
CA ASP A 227 -35.01 0.73 34.12
C ASP A 227 -33.88 0.43 33.13
N PRO A 228 -33.52 1.33 32.20
CA PRO A 228 -34.13 2.64 31.97
C PRO A 228 -35.54 2.60 31.38
N ALA A 229 -36.16 3.78 31.22
CA ALA A 229 -37.54 3.93 30.79
C ALA A 229 -37.81 3.37 29.39
N ALA A 230 -39.05 2.97 29.11
CA ALA A 230 -39.48 2.73 27.73
C ALA A 230 -39.37 4.04 26.91
N GLY A 231 -38.67 3.99 25.77
CA GLY A 231 -38.37 5.17 24.96
C GLY A 231 -37.12 5.96 25.38
N ASP A 232 -36.46 5.62 26.50
CA ASP A 232 -35.13 6.17 26.80
C ASP A 232 -34.13 5.77 25.72
N VAL A 233 -33.17 6.66 25.44
CA VAL A 233 -32.15 6.44 24.41
C VAL A 233 -30.85 5.96 25.06
N ARG A 234 -30.29 4.84 24.59
CA ARG A 234 -29.03 4.24 25.07
C ARG A 234 -28.21 3.63 23.93
N ASP A 235 -26.96 3.26 24.21
CA ASP A 235 -26.09 2.57 23.27
C ASP A 235 -26.27 1.03 23.34
N GLN A 236 -25.92 0.33 22.26
CA GLN A 236 -26.00 -1.13 22.13
C GLN A 236 -25.25 -1.86 23.25
N GLY A 237 -25.83 -2.96 23.73
CA GLY A 237 -25.25 -3.78 24.80
C GLY A 237 -25.44 -3.20 26.21
N MET A 238 -26.06 -2.02 26.35
CA MET A 238 -26.48 -1.54 27.67
C MET A 238 -27.52 -2.48 28.28
N GLN A 239 -27.44 -2.64 29.61
CA GLN A 239 -28.33 -3.49 30.38
C GLN A 239 -29.64 -2.76 30.73
N ILE A 240 -30.73 -3.52 30.74
CA ILE A 240 -32.04 -3.11 31.24
C ILE A 240 -32.36 -3.96 32.47
N ASP A 241 -32.58 -3.30 33.60
CA ASP A 241 -33.01 -3.89 34.87
C ASP A 241 -34.54 -4.02 34.88
N LEU A 242 -35.04 -5.11 35.46
CA LEU A 242 -36.43 -5.52 35.40
C LEU A 242 -36.96 -5.88 36.79
N TRP A 243 -38.19 -5.48 37.10
CA TRP A 243 -38.89 -5.88 38.31
C TRP A 243 -40.13 -6.68 37.95
N ALA A 244 -40.24 -7.89 38.50
CA ALA A 244 -41.28 -8.85 38.19
C ALA A 244 -42.08 -9.25 39.45
N SER A 245 -43.35 -9.56 39.27
CA SER A 245 -44.22 -10.09 40.33
C SER A 245 -45.38 -10.90 39.73
N LYS A 246 -46.04 -11.66 40.59
CA LYS A 246 -47.29 -12.38 40.33
C LYS A 246 -48.53 -11.53 40.59
N LYS A 247 -48.36 -10.35 41.20
CA LYS A 247 -49.44 -9.38 41.51
C LYS A 247 -49.79 -8.51 40.30
N THR A 248 -50.95 -7.88 40.36
CA THR A 248 -51.38 -6.91 39.33
C THR A 248 -50.67 -5.57 39.49
N LEU A 249 -50.53 -4.83 38.38
CA LEU A 249 -49.95 -3.47 38.38
C LEU A 249 -50.70 -2.49 39.31
N ALA A 250 -51.99 -2.73 39.58
CA ALA A 250 -52.78 -1.91 40.50
C ALA A 250 -52.33 -2.08 41.97
N GLU A 251 -52.10 -3.32 42.40
CA GLU A 251 -51.59 -3.65 43.74
C GLU A 251 -50.15 -3.15 43.93
N LEU A 252 -49.38 -3.09 42.83
CA LEU A 252 -47.98 -2.64 42.80
C LEU A 252 -47.83 -1.13 42.62
N SER A 253 -48.93 -0.36 42.51
CA SER A 253 -48.92 1.10 42.28
C SER A 253 -48.02 1.87 43.26
N ALA A 254 -48.11 1.60 44.56
CA ALA A 254 -47.25 2.23 45.57
C ALA A 254 -45.77 1.83 45.44
N LYS A 255 -45.48 0.62 44.93
CA LYS A 255 -44.12 0.14 44.66
C LYS A 255 -43.54 0.76 43.39
N ILE A 256 -44.36 0.92 42.34
CA ILE A 256 -44.03 1.65 41.12
C ILE A 256 -43.69 3.11 41.46
N GLU A 257 -44.43 3.74 42.36
CA GLU A 257 -44.14 5.13 42.77
C GLU A 257 -42.87 5.25 43.64
N GLN A 258 -42.59 4.25 44.49
CA GLN A 258 -41.29 4.15 45.17
C GLN A 258 -40.15 4.06 44.15
N LEU A 259 -40.26 3.16 43.16
CA LEU A 259 -39.25 2.96 42.11
C LEU A 259 -39.11 4.21 41.22
N ASN A 260 -40.20 4.89 40.87
CA ASN A 260 -40.18 6.18 40.19
C ASN A 260 -39.32 7.18 40.98
N SER A 261 -39.57 7.34 42.28
CA SER A 261 -38.81 8.27 43.13
C SER A 261 -37.34 7.87 43.36
N THR A 262 -36.92 6.66 42.97
CA THR A 262 -35.53 6.19 43.08
C THR A 262 -34.79 6.24 41.73
N TYR A 263 -35.43 5.83 40.64
CA TYR A 263 -34.80 5.61 39.33
C TYR A 263 -35.16 6.66 38.27
N ARG A 264 -36.29 7.38 38.41
CA ARG A 264 -36.63 8.49 37.49
C ARG A 264 -35.99 9.79 37.98
N MET A 265 -35.35 10.51 37.05
CA MET A 265 -34.91 11.89 37.31
C MET A 265 -36.11 12.76 37.68
N LYS A 266 -36.06 13.40 38.84
CA LYS A 266 -37.07 14.37 39.25
C LYS A 266 -36.86 15.66 38.46
N VAL A 267 -37.72 15.90 37.48
CA VAL A 267 -37.79 17.19 36.79
C VAL A 267 -38.50 18.17 37.73
N ASP A 268 -37.73 19.06 38.37
CA ASP A 268 -38.24 20.09 39.28
C ASP A 268 -39.04 21.16 38.53
N THR A 269 -40.25 20.79 38.14
CA THR A 269 -41.26 21.64 37.47
C THR A 269 -41.78 22.77 38.39
N ALA A 270 -41.32 22.79 39.64
CA ALA A 270 -41.52 23.90 40.58
C ALA A 270 -40.53 25.07 40.35
N LEU A 271 -39.46 24.86 39.60
CA LEU A 271 -38.66 25.97 39.06
C LEU A 271 -39.49 26.69 37.99
N PRO A 272 -39.58 28.03 38.01
CA PRO A 272 -40.24 28.76 36.93
C PRO A 272 -39.52 28.45 35.60
N PRO A 273 -40.25 28.36 34.47
CA PRO A 273 -39.63 28.13 33.18
C PRO A 273 -38.57 29.20 32.92
N ILE A 274 -37.38 28.79 32.48
CA ILE A 274 -36.24 29.69 32.26
C ILE A 274 -36.64 30.70 31.19
N GLN A 275 -37.06 31.89 31.62
CA GLN A 275 -37.24 33.02 30.74
C GLN A 275 -35.85 33.45 30.29
N TYR A 276 -35.53 33.13 29.03
CA TYR A 276 -34.44 33.74 28.29
C TYR A 276 -34.78 35.21 28.05
N GLN A 277 -34.68 36.02 29.10
CA GLN A 277 -34.67 37.46 28.98
C GLN A 277 -33.36 37.81 28.29
N GLU A 278 -33.43 38.07 26.98
CA GLU A 278 -32.31 38.58 26.20
C GLU A 278 -31.78 39.83 26.92
N MET A 279 -30.61 39.70 27.56
CA MET A 279 -29.93 40.88 28.10
C MET A 279 -29.67 41.78 26.90
N PRO A 280 -30.19 43.03 26.88
CA PRO A 280 -30.02 43.91 25.74
C PRO A 280 -28.52 44.05 25.51
N SER A 281 -28.07 43.61 24.33
CA SER A 281 -26.65 43.47 24.03
C SER A 281 -25.97 44.79 24.34
N ARG A 282 -25.15 44.81 25.41
CA ARG A 282 -24.35 45.99 25.74
C ARG A 282 -23.52 46.27 24.48
N GLN A 283 -23.84 47.37 23.82
CA GLN A 283 -22.91 47.97 22.89
C GLN A 283 -21.70 48.36 23.75
N GLU A 284 -20.68 47.51 23.72
CA GLU A 284 -19.34 47.88 24.15
C GLU A 284 -19.05 49.22 23.48
N PRO A 285 -18.85 50.32 24.24
CA PRO A 285 -18.58 51.61 23.64
C PRO A 285 -17.33 51.42 22.79
N SER A 286 -17.44 51.72 21.49
CA SER A 286 -16.43 51.38 20.51
C SER A 286 -15.10 52.02 20.89
N GLN A 287 -14.25 51.24 21.55
CA GLN A 287 -12.87 51.62 21.74
C GLN A 287 -12.26 51.63 20.35
N ASP A 288 -11.83 52.82 19.90
CA ASP A 288 -10.97 52.96 18.73
C ASP A 288 -9.65 52.27 19.03
N ILE A 289 -9.61 50.94 18.85
CA ILE A 289 -8.38 50.16 18.88
C ILE A 289 -7.54 50.71 17.72
N PRO A 290 -6.42 51.42 18.00
CA PRO A 290 -5.61 51.96 16.92
C PRO A 290 -5.11 50.80 16.06
N PRO A 291 -5.07 50.96 14.72
CA PRO A 291 -4.72 49.86 13.84
C PRO A 291 -3.34 49.30 14.22
N PRO A 292 -3.16 47.97 14.24
CA PRO A 292 -1.93 47.35 14.70
C PRO A 292 -0.74 47.90 13.89
N PRO A 293 0.39 48.23 14.54
CA PRO A 293 1.51 48.87 13.87
C PRO A 293 1.99 48.00 12.71
N VAL A 294 2.08 48.60 11.52
CA VAL A 294 2.37 47.89 10.27
C VAL A 294 3.74 47.24 10.39
N THR A 295 3.77 45.92 10.57
CA THR A 295 5.01 45.16 10.66
C THR A 295 5.74 45.27 9.31
N PRO A 296 6.99 45.75 9.28
CA PRO A 296 7.69 45.96 8.01
C PRO A 296 7.86 44.63 7.29
N ARG A 297 7.28 44.54 6.09
CA ARG A 297 7.36 43.36 5.22
C ARG A 297 8.84 43.05 4.98
N ARG A 298 9.33 41.95 5.55
CA ARG A 298 10.72 41.52 5.42
C ARG A 298 11.00 41.17 3.95
N GLU A 299 11.68 42.07 3.24
CA GLU A 299 12.10 41.79 1.87
C GLU A 299 13.17 40.70 1.86
N ASN A 300 12.96 39.66 1.05
CA ASN A 300 14.05 38.75 0.70
C ASN A 300 14.92 39.47 -0.36
N PRO A 301 16.23 39.63 -0.14
CA PRO A 301 17.09 40.30 -1.11
C PRO A 301 17.18 39.46 -2.39
N LYS A 302 16.93 40.09 -3.53
CA LYS A 302 17.48 39.64 -4.83
C LYS A 302 18.84 40.31 -5.06
N PRO A 303 19.74 39.69 -5.84
CA PRO A 303 21.12 40.13 -5.93
C PRO A 303 21.25 41.48 -6.66
N SER A 304 22.30 42.22 -6.30
CA SER A 304 22.73 43.41 -7.00
C SER A 304 23.34 43.07 -8.37
N THR A 305 23.06 43.93 -9.35
CA THR A 305 23.86 44.07 -10.57
C THR A 305 24.02 45.55 -10.81
N ASP A 306 25.25 46.07 -10.71
CA ASP A 306 25.52 47.50 -10.79
C ASP A 306 25.27 48.10 -12.17
N ALA A 307 24.87 49.37 -12.19
CA ALA A 307 24.62 50.11 -13.42
C ALA A 307 25.93 50.63 -14.04
N ILE A 308 26.15 50.34 -15.32
CA ILE A 308 27.10 51.07 -16.18
C ILE A 308 26.28 51.90 -17.19
N LYS A 309 26.79 53.08 -17.53
CA LYS A 309 26.10 54.16 -18.24
C LYS A 309 25.98 53.94 -19.76
N THR A 310 25.07 54.72 -20.38
CA THR A 310 25.09 55.19 -21.79
C THR A 310 24.93 54.12 -22.90
N ASP A 311 24.27 54.36 -24.04
CA ASP A 311 23.62 55.58 -24.59
C ASP A 311 22.49 55.26 -25.61
N ALA A 312 21.84 56.30 -26.14
CA ALA A 312 21.28 56.42 -27.51
C ALA A 312 20.08 55.55 -28.00
N SER A 313 18.86 56.05 -27.68
CA SER A 313 17.84 56.45 -28.66
C SER A 313 16.81 55.49 -29.33
N LYS A 314 15.56 55.99 -29.37
CA LYS A 314 14.54 56.00 -30.46
C LYS A 314 13.68 54.76 -30.82
N SER A 315 12.36 55.04 -30.91
CA SER A 315 11.36 54.51 -31.87
C SER A 315 10.81 53.08 -31.69
N THR A 316 9.54 52.72 -31.98
CA THR A 316 8.23 53.43 -32.06
C THR A 316 7.09 52.39 -31.88
N VAL A 317 5.91 52.85 -31.42
CA VAL A 317 4.64 52.10 -31.21
C VAL A 317 4.08 51.39 -32.46
N LYS A 318 3.59 50.14 -32.32
CA LYS A 318 2.24 49.75 -32.82
C LYS A 318 1.66 48.40 -32.32
N SER A 319 0.33 48.37 -32.30
CA SER A 319 -0.58 47.20 -32.20
C SER A 319 -0.95 46.67 -33.63
N THR A 320 -1.87 45.72 -33.91
CA THR A 320 -3.16 45.35 -33.26
C THR A 320 -3.75 44.04 -33.87
N THR A 321 -4.60 43.34 -33.10
CA THR A 321 -5.79 42.53 -33.51
C THR A 321 -5.73 41.41 -34.57
N SER A 322 -6.17 40.20 -34.19
CA SER A 322 -6.78 39.19 -35.10
C SER A 322 -7.91 38.40 -34.42
N VAL A 323 -8.67 37.58 -35.17
CA VAL A 323 -10.14 37.44 -35.02
C VAL A 323 -10.70 36.09 -35.53
N THR A 324 -11.81 35.62 -34.92
CA THR A 324 -12.97 34.79 -35.39
C THR A 324 -12.83 33.72 -36.51
N GLU A 325 -13.44 32.52 -36.32
CA GLU A 325 -14.60 31.95 -37.12
C GLU A 325 -15.07 30.55 -36.59
N ASN A 326 -15.98 29.83 -37.28
CA ASN A 326 -16.97 28.88 -36.72
C ASN A 326 -17.30 27.63 -37.60
N LYS A 327 -17.32 26.41 -37.00
CA LYS A 327 -18.15 25.20 -37.36
C LYS A 327 -17.99 24.60 -38.79
N PRO A 328 -18.75 23.54 -39.25
CA PRO A 328 -19.76 22.64 -38.63
C PRO A 328 -19.58 21.09 -38.79
N LYS A 329 -20.43 20.29 -38.07
CA LYS A 329 -21.02 18.90 -38.27
C LYS A 329 -20.31 17.80 -39.15
N THR A 330 -20.54 16.48 -38.97
CA THR A 330 -21.80 15.71 -39.25
C THR A 330 -21.68 14.19 -38.89
N THR A 331 -22.82 13.47 -38.65
CA THR A 331 -23.07 11.97 -38.65
C THR A 331 -22.19 11.05 -37.77
N THR A 332 -22.64 10.01 -37.03
CA THR A 332 -23.75 9.00 -37.08
C THR A 332 -23.40 7.68 -37.81
N SER A 333 -23.29 6.59 -37.05
CA SER A 333 -23.57 5.18 -37.46
C SER A 333 -23.82 4.30 -36.22
N ASN A 334 -24.35 3.08 -36.39
CA ASN A 334 -24.78 2.17 -35.30
C ASN A 334 -24.82 0.70 -35.80
N THR A 335 -25.07 -0.28 -34.90
CA THR A 335 -25.52 -1.69 -35.14
C THR A 335 -24.47 -2.83 -35.11
N GLY A 336 -24.82 -3.95 -34.44
CA GLY A 336 -24.23 -5.30 -34.63
C GLY A 336 -23.07 -5.68 -33.68
N SER A 337 -23.10 -6.64 -32.74
CA SER A 337 -23.90 -7.83 -32.38
C SER A 337 -23.55 -9.18 -33.06
N SER A 338 -22.88 -10.09 -32.32
CA SER A 338 -23.24 -11.54 -32.16
C SER A 338 -22.11 -12.38 -31.51
N SER A 339 -22.45 -13.61 -31.13
CA SER A 339 -21.60 -14.70 -30.60
C SER A 339 -20.41 -15.07 -31.52
N GLY A 340 -19.38 -15.80 -31.11
CA GLY A 340 -19.16 -16.53 -29.85
C GLY A 340 -19.49 -18.03 -29.95
N ASN A 341 -18.48 -18.91 -30.04
CA ASN A 341 -18.62 -20.31 -29.63
C ASN A 341 -17.26 -20.99 -29.35
N ASN A 342 -17.28 -22.07 -28.55
CA ASN A 342 -16.12 -22.90 -28.22
C ASN A 342 -15.95 -24.06 -29.21
N THR A 343 -14.70 -24.54 -29.37
CA THR A 343 -14.43 -25.92 -29.82
C THR A 343 -13.29 -26.51 -29.01
N SER A 344 -13.59 -27.45 -28.11
CA SER A 344 -12.60 -28.27 -27.41
C SER A 344 -12.54 -29.67 -28.04
N VAL A 345 -11.33 -30.17 -28.33
CA VAL A 345 -11.12 -31.55 -28.80
C VAL A 345 -9.98 -32.18 -27.99
N ASN A 346 -10.13 -33.45 -27.66
CA ASN A 346 -9.36 -34.18 -26.65
C ASN A 346 -8.63 -35.37 -27.31
N LYS A 347 -7.34 -35.59 -27.03
CA LYS A 347 -6.70 -36.93 -27.11
C LYS A 347 -5.30 -37.01 -26.47
N THR A 348 -4.76 -38.23 -26.43
CA THR A 348 -3.88 -38.74 -25.36
C THR A 348 -2.65 -39.53 -25.83
N ALA A 349 -1.57 -39.43 -25.03
CA ALA A 349 -0.57 -40.47 -24.70
C ALA A 349 0.49 -40.92 -25.74
N ALA A 350 1.45 -41.72 -25.21
CA ALA A 350 2.47 -42.57 -25.86
C ALA A 350 3.84 -41.97 -26.29
N THR A 351 4.68 -41.73 -25.28
CA THR A 351 6.11 -42.14 -25.14
C THR A 351 6.90 -42.69 -26.35
N THR A 352 8.07 -42.07 -26.63
CA THR A 352 9.30 -42.76 -27.09
C THR A 352 10.55 -42.12 -26.47
N SER A 353 11.62 -42.90 -26.27
CA SER A 353 12.80 -42.53 -25.46
C SER A 353 14.07 -42.23 -26.27
N ALA A 354 14.75 -41.11 -25.98
CA ALA A 354 16.14 -40.86 -26.40
C ALA A 354 16.86 -39.89 -25.43
N LYS A 355 18.11 -40.21 -25.06
CA LYS A 355 19.05 -39.40 -24.26
C LYS A 355 20.47 -39.98 -24.45
N PRO A 356 21.59 -39.21 -24.39
CA PRO A 356 21.72 -37.77 -24.11
C PRO A 356 22.22 -36.91 -25.28
N ALA A 357 21.82 -35.64 -25.24
CA ALA A 357 22.71 -34.53 -25.60
C ALA A 357 22.97 -33.75 -24.30
N GLU A 358 24.22 -33.33 -24.07
CA GLU A 358 24.53 -32.43 -22.94
C GLU A 358 23.90 -31.05 -23.16
N LYS A 359 23.43 -30.44 -22.08
CA LYS A 359 23.01 -29.03 -22.03
C LYS A 359 23.65 -28.33 -20.83
N PRO A 360 23.92 -27.02 -20.94
CA PRO A 360 24.79 -26.32 -20.01
C PRO A 360 24.20 -26.17 -18.60
N LYS A 361 25.09 -25.85 -17.65
CA LYS A 361 24.77 -25.63 -16.24
C LYS A 361 23.69 -24.55 -16.08
N ALA A 362 22.70 -24.81 -15.24
CA ALA A 362 21.58 -23.89 -15.03
C ALA A 362 22.04 -22.56 -14.41
N LYS A 363 21.84 -21.45 -15.13
CA LYS A 363 21.93 -20.10 -14.56
C LYS A 363 20.67 -19.80 -13.75
N LYS A 364 20.83 -19.11 -12.61
CA LYS A 364 19.72 -18.74 -11.73
C LYS A 364 18.89 -17.61 -12.36
N MET A 365 17.74 -17.94 -12.93
CA MET A 365 16.68 -16.96 -13.15
C MET A 365 15.83 -16.87 -11.88
N VAL A 366 15.93 -15.75 -11.17
CA VAL A 366 14.93 -15.32 -10.17
C VAL A 366 14.39 -13.97 -10.64
N ILE A 367 13.16 -13.97 -11.15
CA ILE A 367 12.42 -12.79 -11.59
C ILE A 367 11.06 -12.85 -10.88
N GLU A 368 10.77 -11.89 -10.00
CA GLU A 368 9.56 -11.89 -9.13
C GLU A 368 8.57 -10.76 -9.45
#